data_AF-A0AAJ5M9W4-F1
#
_entry.id   AF-A0AAJ5M9W4-F1
#
_cell.length_a   1.000
_cell.length_b   1.000
_cell.length_c   1.000
_cell.angle_alpha   90.00
_cell.angle_beta   90.00
_cell.angle_gamma   90.00
#
_symmetry.space_group_name_H-M   'P 1'
#
loop_
_entity.id
_entity.type
_entity.pdbx_description
1 polymer ?
#
loop_
_entity_poly.entity_id
_entity_poly.type
_entity_poly.pdbx_seq_one_letter_code
_entity_poly.pdbx_strand_id
1 'polypeptide(L)'
;MPYDRFQRTFALSSLANWVSTRSGPQSVLQADCQQMLTDTVSLSSNQQVIGNWQLVWGPQVWQAPDSVLSGNVMYVAHTAAMPGAGGA
;
A
#
# COMPACT_ATOMS: atom_id res chain seq x y z
N MET A 1 19.16 8.51 -4.96
CA MET A 1 19.34 8.52 -3.49
C MET A 1 18.15 7.82 -2.87
N PRO A 2 18.34 6.79 -2.02
CA PRO A 2 17.23 6.14 -1.32
C PRO A 2 16.51 7.14 -0.40
N TYR A 3 15.20 6.99 -0.26
CA TYR A 3 14.40 7.80 0.64
C TYR A 3 14.80 7.58 2.10
N ASP A 4 14.67 8.62 2.91
CA ASP A 4 14.73 8.50 4.37
C ASP A 4 13.46 7.85 4.94
N ARG A 5 13.43 7.62 6.26
CA ARG A 5 12.30 6.95 6.92
C ARG A 5 10.97 7.67 6.74
N PHE A 6 10.96 9.00 6.75
CA PHE A 6 9.73 9.79 6.65
C PHE A 6 9.20 9.79 5.23
N GLN A 7 10.10 9.93 4.25
CA GLN A 7 9.77 9.83 2.84
C GLN A 7 9.24 8.44 2.47
N ARG A 8 9.82 7.36 3.03
CA ARG A 8 9.31 5.99 2.85
C ARG A 8 7.92 5.81 3.43
N THR A 9 7.69 6.26 4.67
CA THR A 9 6.36 6.21 5.29
C THR A 9 5.35 6.98 4.46
N PHE A 10 5.67 8.21 4.05
CA PHE A 10 4.80 9.04 3.22
C PHE A 10 4.49 8.38 1.87
N ALA A 11 5.50 7.79 1.21
CA ALA A 11 5.31 7.08 -0.05
C ALA A 11 4.32 5.91 0.11
N LEU A 12 4.51 5.07 1.14
CA LEU A 12 3.59 3.96 1.44
C LEU A 12 2.18 4.49 1.76
N SER A 13 2.04 5.48 2.64
CA SER A 13 0.74 6.09 2.95
C SER A 13 0.04 6.65 1.71
N SER A 14 0.79 7.20 0.76
CA SER A 14 0.24 7.73 -0.49
C SER A 14 -0.34 6.63 -1.38
N LEU A 15 0.22 5.41 -1.35
CA LEU A 15 -0.32 4.28 -2.11
C LEU A 15 -1.71 3.88 -1.63
N ALA A 16 -2.01 3.99 -0.33
CA ALA A 16 -3.36 3.72 0.19
C ALA A 16 -4.42 4.65 -0.43
N ASN A 17 -4.03 5.88 -0.76
CA ASN A 17 -4.93 6.88 -1.36
C ASN A 17 -5.19 6.66 -2.85
N TRP A 18 -4.43 5.81 -3.54
CA TRP A 18 -4.55 5.63 -4.99
C TRP A 18 -5.98 5.27 -5.44
N VAL A 19 -6.65 4.39 -4.67
CA VAL A 19 -8.00 3.91 -5.01
C VAL A 19 -9.07 5.00 -4.89
N SER A 20 -8.77 6.15 -4.28
CA SER A 20 -9.71 7.29 -4.20
C SER A 20 -10.08 7.86 -5.58
N THR A 21 -9.27 7.58 -6.60
CA THR A 21 -9.49 8.00 -7.99
C THR A 21 -10.26 6.98 -8.82
N ARG A 22 -10.67 5.86 -8.22
CA ARG A 22 -11.39 4.76 -8.87
C ARG A 22 -12.84 4.69 -8.36
N SER A 23 -13.71 4.16 -9.19
CA SER A 23 -15.10 3.88 -8.84
C SER A 23 -15.51 2.48 -9.27
N GLY A 24 -16.28 1.80 -8.45
CA GLY A 24 -16.81 0.47 -8.72
C GLY A 24 -17.24 -0.25 -7.45
N PRO A 25 -17.68 -1.52 -7.59
CA PRO A 25 -17.96 -2.37 -6.45
C PRO A 25 -16.71 -2.58 -5.58
N GLN A 26 -16.91 -2.75 -4.27
CA GLN A 26 -15.85 -2.93 -3.29
C GLN A 26 -14.83 -4.02 -3.67
N SER A 27 -15.30 -5.14 -4.22
CA SER A 27 -14.44 -6.24 -4.67
C SER A 27 -13.51 -5.84 -5.82
N VAL A 28 -13.99 -5.00 -6.75
CA VAL A 28 -13.19 -4.51 -7.89
C VAL A 28 -12.17 -3.50 -7.38
N LEU A 29 -12.59 -2.54 -6.55
CA LEU A 29 -11.68 -1.56 -5.94
C LEU A 29 -10.57 -2.25 -5.13
N GLN A 30 -10.91 -3.33 -4.41
CA GLN A 30 -9.95 -4.12 -3.65
C GLN A 30 -8.97 -4.88 -4.55
N ALA A 31 -9.46 -5.54 -5.60
CA ALA A 31 -8.62 -6.24 -6.56
C ALA A 31 -7.64 -5.28 -7.28
N ASP A 32 -8.14 -4.13 -7.72
CA ASP A 32 -7.34 -3.10 -8.39
C ASP A 32 -6.27 -2.52 -7.45
N CYS A 33 -6.64 -2.23 -6.20
CA CYS A 33 -5.70 -1.74 -5.20
C CYS A 33 -4.64 -2.79 -4.85
N GLN A 34 -5.03 -4.06 -4.73
CA GLN A 34 -4.14 -5.19 -4.50
C GLN A 34 -3.11 -5.31 -5.62
N GLN A 35 -3.55 -5.25 -6.88
CA GLN A 35 -2.67 -5.32 -8.05
C GLN A 35 -1.70 -4.13 -8.06
N MET A 36 -2.21 -2.91 -7.90
CA MET A 36 -1.39 -1.70 -7.88
C MET A 36 -0.33 -1.72 -6.77
N LEU A 37 -0.69 -2.14 -5.55
CA LEU A 37 0.24 -2.24 -4.44
C LEU A 37 1.34 -3.26 -4.74
N THR A 38 0.97 -4.47 -5.17
CA THR A 38 1.92 -5.54 -5.51
C THR A 38 2.88 -5.10 -6.62
N ASP A 39 2.38 -4.52 -7.70
CA ASP A 39 3.20 -4.05 -8.81
C ASP A 39 4.14 -2.94 -8.35
N THR A 40 3.63 -1.98 -7.59
CA THR A 40 4.43 -0.83 -7.13
C THR A 40 5.57 -1.26 -6.23
N VAL A 41 5.35 -2.18 -5.27
CA VAL A 41 6.40 -2.60 -4.34
C VAL A 41 7.37 -3.63 -4.93
N SER A 42 6.97 -4.33 -5.99
CA SER A 42 7.82 -5.31 -6.68
C SER A 42 8.71 -4.71 -7.76
N LEU A 43 8.39 -3.51 -8.27
CA LEU A 43 9.22 -2.80 -9.24
C LEU A 43 10.61 -2.48 -8.67
N SER A 44 11.65 -2.95 -9.36
CA SER A 44 13.05 -2.79 -8.94
C SER A 44 13.46 -1.33 -8.76
N SER A 45 12.99 -0.43 -9.62
CA SER A 45 13.21 1.01 -9.51
C SER A 45 12.64 1.59 -8.21
N ASN A 46 11.45 1.14 -7.80
CA ASN A 46 10.84 1.55 -6.54
C ASN A 46 11.59 0.93 -5.37
N GLN A 47 11.99 -0.34 -5.43
CA GLN A 47 12.76 -0.98 -4.36
C GLN A 47 14.07 -0.26 -4.06
N GLN A 48 14.74 0.29 -5.08
CA GLN A 48 15.96 1.11 -4.92
C GLN A 48 15.71 2.45 -4.23
N VAL A 49 14.49 2.98 -4.29
CA VAL A 49 14.12 4.30 -3.76
C VAL A 49 13.40 4.19 -2.41
N ILE A 50 12.30 3.43 -2.36
CA ILE A 50 11.43 3.30 -1.19
C ILE A 50 11.81 2.11 -0.29
N GLY A 51 12.60 1.16 -0.78
CA GLY A 51 13.02 -0.05 -0.06
C GLY A 51 12.32 -1.33 -0.56
N ASN A 52 12.87 -2.49 -0.17
CA ASN A 52 12.34 -3.80 -0.56
C ASN A 52 11.16 -4.21 0.33
N TRP A 53 9.97 -3.76 -0.03
CA TRP A 53 8.73 -4.02 0.70
C TRP A 53 7.95 -5.18 0.10
N GLN A 54 7.28 -5.92 0.97
CA GLN A 54 6.35 -6.98 0.61
C GLN A 54 5.00 -6.70 1.27
N LEU A 55 3.93 -6.81 0.49
CA LEU A 55 2.57 -6.75 1.00
C LEU A 55 2.26 -8.06 1.73
N VAL A 56 2.00 -7.99 3.03
CA VAL A 56 1.79 -9.18 3.90
C VAL A 56 0.36 -9.30 4.42
N TRP A 57 -0.44 -8.23 4.32
CA TRP A 57 -1.87 -8.26 4.62
C TRP A 57 -2.60 -7.15 3.87
N GLY A 58 -3.86 -7.41 3.49
CA GLY A 58 -4.69 -6.49 2.72
C GLY A 58 -4.25 -6.37 1.25
N PRO A 59 -4.67 -5.31 0.53
CA PRO A 59 -5.49 -4.21 1.04
C PRO A 59 -6.91 -4.67 1.38
N GLN A 60 -7.45 -4.15 2.48
CA GLN A 60 -8.87 -4.23 2.78
C GLN A 60 -9.50 -2.89 2.44
N VAL A 61 -10.45 -2.90 1.51
CA VAL A 61 -11.22 -1.72 1.12
C VAL A 61 -12.55 -1.77 1.84
N TRP A 62 -12.84 -0.74 2.62
CA TRP A 62 -14.18 -0.50 3.12
C TRP A 62 -14.92 0.45 2.19
N GLN A 63 -16.18 0.12 1.92
CA GLN A 63 -17.10 0.89 1.10
C GLN A 63 -18.46 0.92 1.81
N ALA A 64 -19.06 2.11 1.88
CA ALA A 64 -20.40 2.25 2.43
C ALA A 64 -21.44 1.51 1.54
N PRO A 65 -22.57 1.05 2.10
CA PRO A 65 -23.67 0.51 1.30
C PRO A 65 -24.07 1.46 0.17
N ASP A 66 -24.33 0.92 -1.01
CA ASP A 66 -24.73 1.64 -2.23
C ASP A 66 -23.72 2.67 -2.78
N SER A 67 -22.55 2.83 -2.15
CA SER A 67 -21.46 3.65 -2.67
C SER A 67 -20.73 2.92 -3.79
N VAL A 68 -20.25 3.69 -4.78
CA VAL A 68 -19.31 3.23 -5.80
C VAL A 68 -17.88 3.69 -5.53
N LEU A 69 -17.65 4.40 -4.42
CA LEU A 69 -16.33 4.93 -4.02
C LEU A 69 -15.80 4.19 -2.80
N SER A 70 -14.48 4.14 -2.65
CA SER A 70 -13.84 3.65 -1.42
C SER A 70 -14.02 4.67 -0.30
N GLY A 71 -14.35 4.19 0.89
CA GLY A 71 -14.41 5.03 2.10
C GLY A 71 -13.13 4.95 2.92
N ASN A 72 -12.51 3.75 3.00
CA ASN A 72 -11.22 3.56 3.65
C ASN A 72 -10.45 2.40 3.03
N VAL A 73 -9.12 2.45 3.09
CA VAL A 73 -8.22 1.36 2.71
C VAL A 73 -7.15 1.17 3.76
N MET A 74 -6.92 -0.09 4.14
CA MET A 74 -5.80 -0.44 5.01
C MET A 74 -5.02 -1.63 4.44
N TYR A 75 -3.70 -1.58 4.56
CA TYR A 75 -2.82 -2.68 4.19
C TYR A 75 -1.60 -2.71 5.13
N VAL A 76 -0.88 -3.84 5.14
CA VAL A 76 0.38 -3.98 5.88
C VAL A 76 1.48 -4.38 4.91
N ALA A 77 2.54 -3.58 4.85
CA ALA A 77 3.77 -3.92 4.16
C ALA A 77 4.90 -4.18 5.17
N HIS A 78 5.72 -5.18 4.87
CA HIS A 78 6.85 -5.60 5.68
C HIS A 78 8.14 -5.51 4.86
N THR A 79 9.25 -5.23 5.53
CA THR A 79 10.59 -5.32 4.96
C THR A 79 11.55 -5.86 6.01
N ALA A 80 12.43 -6.78 5.62
CA ALA A 80 13.43 -7.35 6.52
C ALA A 80 14.47 -6.32 7.00
N ALA A 81 14.59 -5.18 6.32
CA ALA A 81 15.48 -4.09 6.69
C ALA A 81 14.96 -3.26 7.87
N MET A 82 13.69 -3.43 8.27
CA MET A 82 13.14 -2.76 9.43
C MET A 82 13.46 -3.60 10.67
N PRO A 83 14.13 -3.05 11.70
CA PRO A 83 14.31 -3.76 12.96
C PRO A 83 12.94 -4.16 13.51
N GLY A 84 12.76 -5.43 13.85
CA GLY A 84 11.59 -5.84 14.63
C GLY A 84 11.53 -5.00 15.91
N ALA A 85 10.33 -4.75 16.42
CA ALA A 85 10.11 -3.98 17.65
C ALA A 85 10.67 -4.64 18.94
N GLY A 86 11.61 -5.58 18.83
CA GLY A 86 12.13 -6.42 19.91
C GLY A 86 13.64 -6.69 19.84
N GLY A 87 14.44 -5.72 19.37
CA GLY A 87 15.91 -5.79 19.48
C GLY A 87 16.44 -4.65 20.36
N ALA A 88 16.48 -4.88 21.67
CA ALA A 88 17.26 -4.12 22.64
C ALA A 88 18.28 -5.06 23.28
#